data_AF-A0A1R1AM86-F1
#
_entry.id   AF-A0A1R1AM86-F1
#
_cell.length_a   1.000
_cell.length_b   1.000
_cell.length_c   1.000
_cell.angle_alpha   90.00
_cell.angle_beta   90.00
_cell.angle_gamma   90.00
#
_symmetry.space_group_name_H-M   'P 1'
#
loop_
_entity.id
_entity.type
_entity.pdbx_description
1 polymer ?
#
loop_
_entity_poly.entity_id
_entity_poly.type
_entity_poly.pdbx_seq_one_letter_code
_entity_poly.pdbx_strand_id
1 'polypeptide(L)'
;MKNTKASYTKLLVALLLSFSVIFTQSAAFAAPSEAAALKEDGAAQYKQFLKEKFNVSLSSKVTKGEFIEAVADILGYEPSGKEVTFSDVKSDNKIYPAAAALYEKGILSGPAIQGDQVLTSAVAISIAVRAADLKELAYTYPAVKVNKVLTKLNVKSSALGTKGAQEVAAAVDTGLLPAEFYTGFKPKNAASDQLIHTLLGKVLITKGLYKKYIGYVNDNDIFQKLSSAYETSDIIDAPKLQKLVNTALEQSLITGYNIKDSRFNANFIDSLSLIYGHSDFNHAIQLIGLLRSEGLNAKVQFEPKTSAFIFLAEWGNPGPNVVKIANGNYISYSKEYDLEFEFATAADKAAFQDVVLAYAKKDEEDQAGLIVASWWQPLYYSQTALKDYEIITNNFITDPDSPYTVNPFSLNEDSAKVVAGFKAIDPNVNITPTQFWVDKPFFRYLHNEAA
;
A
#
# COMPACT_ATOMS: atom_id res chain seq x y z
N MET A 1 -37.50 -74.04 6.44
CA MET A 1 -36.92 -74.78 5.28
C MET A 1 -35.45 -74.38 5.14
N LYS A 2 -34.50 -75.25 4.78
CA LYS A 2 -34.11 -75.62 3.40
C LYS A 2 -34.16 -74.43 2.42
N ASN A 3 -33.18 -74.12 1.56
CA ASN A 3 -31.82 -74.62 1.21
C ASN A 3 -31.34 -73.65 0.07
N THR A 4 -30.07 -73.44 -0.34
CA THR A 4 -28.72 -73.90 0.07
C THR A 4 -27.64 -73.08 -0.66
N LYS A 5 -26.45 -72.91 -0.04
CA LYS A 5 -25.10 -72.78 -0.65
C LYS A 5 -24.83 -71.49 -1.47
N ALA A 6 -23.74 -70.74 -1.25
CA ALA A 6 -22.29 -71.06 -1.30
C ALA A 6 -21.77 -71.19 -2.76
N SER A 7 -20.51 -70.87 -3.12
CA SER A 7 -19.27 -70.97 -2.33
C SER A 7 -18.13 -70.04 -2.79
N TYR A 8 -17.16 -69.81 -1.88
CA TYR A 8 -15.71 -69.59 -2.03
C TYR A 8 -15.03 -70.18 -3.30
N THR A 9 -13.76 -69.92 -3.67
CA THR A 9 -12.46 -69.81 -2.93
C THR A 9 -11.39 -69.25 -3.92
N LYS A 10 -10.18 -68.75 -3.65
CA LYS A 10 -9.16 -68.73 -2.55
C LYS A 10 -8.53 -67.30 -2.49
N LEU A 11 -7.49 -66.89 -1.73
CA LEU A 11 -6.50 -67.48 -0.78
C LEU A 11 -6.69 -66.84 0.63
N LEU A 12 -6.20 -67.34 1.79
CA LEU A 12 -4.88 -67.83 2.27
C LEU A 12 -3.86 -66.70 2.57
N VAL A 13 -3.56 -66.38 3.85
CA VAL A 13 -2.70 -67.08 4.85
C VAL A 13 -1.21 -66.72 4.68
N ALA A 14 -0.37 -66.54 5.72
CA ALA A 14 -0.47 -65.99 7.09
C ALA A 14 0.96 -65.97 7.69
N LEU A 15 1.23 -65.03 8.61
CA LEU A 15 2.37 -65.01 9.58
C LEU A 15 3.84 -64.99 9.09
N LEU A 16 4.61 -64.13 9.77
CA LEU A 16 6.04 -64.23 10.09
C LEU A 16 7.08 -64.35 8.96
N LEU A 17 7.84 -63.26 8.74
CA LEU A 17 9.20 -63.20 9.30
C LEU A 17 9.70 -61.74 9.40
N SER A 18 10.56 -61.48 10.39
CA SER A 18 11.09 -60.16 10.70
C SER A 18 12.32 -59.82 9.86
N PHE A 19 12.37 -58.61 9.29
CA PHE A 19 13.64 -57.96 8.96
C PHE A 19 13.61 -56.47 9.29
N SER A 20 14.60 -56.01 10.05
CA SER A 20 14.74 -54.61 10.44
C SER A 20 15.37 -53.81 9.31
N VAL A 21 14.65 -52.80 8.79
CA VAL A 21 15.27 -51.69 8.06
C VAL A 21 14.82 -50.40 8.72
N ILE A 22 15.70 -49.84 9.55
CA ILE A 22 15.51 -48.52 10.16
C ILE A 22 15.78 -47.48 9.07
N PHE A 23 14.77 -47.14 8.28
CA PHE A 23 14.82 -45.91 7.50
C PHE A 23 14.64 -44.73 8.44
N THR A 24 15.76 -44.15 8.87
CA THR A 24 15.79 -42.82 9.48
C THR A 24 15.39 -41.78 8.44
N GLN A 25 14.07 -41.63 8.21
CA GLN A 25 13.58 -40.34 7.75
C GLN A 25 13.94 -39.34 8.85
N SER A 26 14.96 -38.53 8.58
CA SER A 26 15.28 -37.35 9.37
C SER A 26 14.08 -36.42 9.28
N ALA A 27 13.19 -36.51 10.28
CA ALA A 27 12.20 -35.48 10.53
C ALA A 27 12.97 -34.17 10.74
N ALA A 28 13.04 -33.37 9.68
CA ALA A 28 13.54 -32.02 9.76
C ALA A 28 12.58 -31.26 10.66
N PHE A 29 12.91 -31.21 11.95
CA PHE A 29 12.25 -30.32 12.90
C PHE A 29 12.27 -28.93 12.26
N ALA A 30 11.10 -28.42 11.92
CA ALA A 30 10.95 -27.02 11.57
C ALA A 30 11.59 -26.23 12.71
N ALA A 31 12.58 -25.39 12.37
CA ALA A 31 13.23 -24.58 13.38
C ALA A 31 12.16 -23.80 14.16
N PRO A 32 12.28 -23.67 15.50
CA PRO A 32 11.34 -22.87 16.26
C PRO A 32 11.27 -21.50 15.60
N SER A 33 10.08 -21.05 15.22
CA SER A 33 9.93 -19.82 14.46
C SER A 33 10.56 -18.67 15.26
N GLU A 34 11.60 -18.07 14.69
CA GLU A 34 12.10 -16.80 15.18
C GLU A 34 10.91 -15.86 15.22
N ALA A 35 10.58 -15.34 16.41
CA ALA A 35 9.36 -14.58 16.63
C ALA A 35 9.31 -13.43 15.62
N ALA A 36 8.38 -13.52 14.67
CA ALA A 36 8.50 -12.86 13.38
C ALA A 36 8.75 -11.36 13.56
N ALA A 37 10.01 -10.95 13.36
CA ALA A 37 10.41 -9.56 13.51
C ALA A 37 9.63 -8.75 12.48
N LEU A 38 8.86 -7.75 12.95
CA LEU A 38 8.04 -6.90 12.09
C LEU A 38 8.87 -6.43 10.91
N LYS A 39 8.52 -6.91 9.72
CA LYS A 39 9.36 -6.85 8.52
C LYS A 39 9.23 -5.48 7.86
N GLU A 40 9.75 -4.48 8.58
CA GLU A 40 9.85 -3.11 8.13
C GLU A 40 10.70 -3.03 6.85
N ASP A 41 10.31 -2.15 5.93
CA ASP A 41 11.06 -1.93 4.69
C ASP A 41 12.48 -1.41 5.01
N GLY A 42 13.47 -1.83 4.22
CA GLY A 42 14.87 -1.44 4.38
C GLY A 42 15.30 -0.29 3.48
N ALA A 43 16.57 0.13 3.59
CA ALA A 43 17.14 1.22 2.80
C ALA A 43 16.93 1.09 1.28
N ALA A 44 16.91 -0.14 0.74
CA ALA A 44 16.65 -0.40 -0.68
C ALA A 44 15.19 -0.13 -1.06
N GLN A 45 14.23 -0.58 -0.24
CA GLN A 45 12.80 -0.34 -0.43
C GLN A 45 12.44 1.13 -0.22
N TYR A 46 13.06 1.82 0.76
CA TYR A 46 12.95 3.28 0.87
C TYR A 46 13.50 3.99 -0.37
N LYS A 47 14.67 3.58 -0.87
CA LYS A 47 15.27 4.17 -2.08
C LYS A 47 14.37 4.01 -3.32
N GLN A 48 13.75 2.84 -3.49
CA GLN A 48 12.79 2.61 -4.57
C GLN A 48 11.54 3.49 -4.38
N PHE A 49 10.98 3.54 -3.17
CA PHE A 49 9.81 4.36 -2.84
C PHE A 49 10.03 5.85 -3.11
N LEU A 50 11.17 6.39 -2.64
CA LEU A 50 11.57 7.78 -2.83
C LEU A 50 11.70 8.13 -4.32
N LYS A 51 12.26 7.22 -5.12
CA LYS A 51 12.35 7.38 -6.57
C LYS A 51 10.97 7.32 -7.25
N GLU A 52 10.13 6.35 -6.94
CA GLU A 52 8.90 6.11 -7.71
C GLU A 52 7.72 7.00 -7.26
N LYS A 53 7.64 7.41 -5.99
CA LYS A 53 6.57 8.33 -5.52
C LYS A 53 6.96 9.80 -5.47
N PHE A 54 8.25 10.14 -5.38
CA PHE A 54 8.72 11.53 -5.24
C PHE A 54 9.80 11.94 -6.27
N ASN A 55 10.19 11.07 -7.19
CA ASN A 55 11.32 11.29 -8.13
C ASN A 55 12.69 11.55 -7.44
N VAL A 56 12.79 11.33 -6.13
CA VAL A 56 14.01 11.58 -5.35
C VAL A 56 15.02 10.45 -5.59
N SER A 57 16.13 10.79 -6.26
CA SER A 57 17.21 9.85 -6.58
C SER A 57 18.56 10.38 -6.09
N LEU A 58 19.00 9.93 -4.91
CA LEU A 58 20.30 10.29 -4.33
C LEU A 58 21.34 9.18 -4.56
N SER A 59 22.54 9.54 -5.00
CA SER A 59 23.62 8.57 -5.26
C SER A 59 25.03 9.16 -5.13
N SER A 60 25.81 8.59 -4.21
CA SER A 60 27.22 8.95 -3.89
C SER A 60 27.42 10.34 -3.28
N LYS A 61 28.31 10.45 -2.28
CA LYS A 61 28.79 11.70 -1.62
C LYS A 61 27.77 12.85 -1.50
N VAL A 62 26.52 12.52 -1.15
CA VAL A 62 25.40 13.47 -1.05
C VAL A 62 25.79 14.69 -0.23
N THR A 63 25.49 15.86 -0.77
CA THR A 63 25.67 17.17 -0.12
C THR A 63 24.56 17.46 0.88
N LYS A 64 24.79 18.42 1.78
CA LYS A 64 23.75 18.92 2.66
C LYS A 64 22.61 19.55 1.86
N GLY A 65 22.90 20.12 0.69
CA GLY A 65 21.93 20.72 -0.21
C GLY A 65 20.95 19.72 -0.81
N GLU A 66 21.45 18.67 -1.46
CA GLU A 66 20.60 17.62 -2.05
C GLU A 66 19.71 16.93 -1.01
N PHE A 67 20.17 16.80 0.24
CA PHE A 67 19.37 16.27 1.35
C PHE A 67 18.33 17.28 1.88
N ILE A 68 18.57 18.58 1.75
CA ILE A 68 17.58 19.64 2.06
C ILE A 68 16.47 19.66 1.01
N GLU A 69 16.84 19.55 -0.27
CA GLU A 69 15.88 19.43 -1.39
C GLU A 69 15.03 18.17 -1.20
N ALA A 70 15.66 16.99 -1.05
CA ALA A 70 14.95 15.73 -0.83
C ALA A 70 14.04 15.71 0.40
N VAL A 71 14.35 16.45 1.48
CA VAL A 71 13.47 16.55 2.67
C VAL A 71 12.31 17.53 2.45
N ALA A 72 12.47 18.55 1.60
CA ALA A 72 11.35 19.41 1.21
C ALA A 72 10.40 18.70 0.24
N ASP A 73 10.95 18.02 -0.76
CA ASP A 73 10.22 17.28 -1.81
C ASP A 73 9.29 16.22 -1.20
N ILE A 74 9.82 15.35 -0.31
CA ILE A 74 9.05 14.23 0.27
C ILE A 74 8.00 14.67 1.31
N LEU A 75 8.03 15.94 1.73
CA LEU A 75 7.06 16.53 2.64
C LEU A 75 6.09 17.49 1.94
N GLY A 76 6.28 17.77 0.64
CA GLY A 76 5.50 18.77 -0.10
C GLY A 76 5.66 20.18 0.49
N TYR A 77 6.85 20.53 0.97
CA TYR A 77 7.09 21.77 1.70
C TYR A 77 7.62 22.88 0.79
N GLU A 78 6.68 23.67 0.27
CA GLU A 78 6.92 24.95 -0.40
C GLU A 78 7.08 26.12 0.59
N PRO A 79 7.82 27.19 0.23
CA PRO A 79 7.99 28.38 1.06
C PRO A 79 6.74 29.28 1.03
N SER A 80 6.37 29.87 2.17
CA SER A 80 5.15 30.70 2.30
C SER A 80 5.21 32.09 1.65
N GLY A 81 6.22 32.36 0.80
CA GLY A 81 6.46 33.65 0.17
C GLY A 81 7.03 34.73 1.10
N LYS A 82 7.40 34.39 2.34
CA LYS A 82 8.11 35.30 3.25
C LYS A 82 9.59 35.36 2.87
N GLU A 83 10.19 36.54 3.04
CA GLU A 83 11.62 36.70 2.80
C GLU A 83 12.43 36.02 3.92
N VAL A 84 13.38 35.15 3.53
CA VAL A 84 14.28 34.44 4.44
C VAL A 84 15.71 34.66 3.97
N THR A 85 16.48 35.48 4.70
CA THR A 85 17.86 35.78 4.31
C THR A 85 18.84 34.75 4.87
N PHE A 86 19.60 34.09 3.99
CA PHE A 86 20.76 33.28 4.36
C PHE A 86 22.07 34.01 3.99
N SER A 87 23.15 33.75 4.73
CA SER A 87 24.45 34.38 4.53
C SER A 87 25.26 33.81 3.37
N ASP A 88 24.91 32.62 2.90
CA ASP A 88 25.63 31.83 1.88
C ASP A 88 24.74 31.31 0.75
N VAL A 89 23.41 31.47 0.84
CA VAL A 89 22.44 31.09 -0.19
C VAL A 89 21.55 32.30 -0.51
N LYS A 90 21.51 32.67 -1.79
CA LYS A 90 20.67 33.74 -2.33
C LYS A 90 19.38 33.18 -2.94
N SER A 91 18.40 34.04 -3.17
CA SER A 91 17.09 33.70 -3.75
C SER A 91 17.11 33.22 -5.21
N ASP A 92 18.24 33.38 -5.92
CA ASP A 92 18.48 32.87 -7.28
C ASP A 92 19.12 31.47 -7.30
N ASN A 93 19.47 30.89 -6.15
CA ASN A 93 20.07 29.56 -6.06
C ASN A 93 18.98 28.45 -5.97
N LYS A 94 19.17 27.35 -6.73
CA LYS A 94 18.26 26.18 -6.78
C LYS A 94 17.83 25.66 -5.39
N ILE A 95 18.73 25.63 -4.41
CA ILE A 95 18.44 25.15 -3.04
C ILE A 95 17.51 26.09 -2.25
N TYR A 96 17.41 27.37 -2.63
CA TYR A 96 16.78 28.41 -1.80
C TYR A 96 15.31 28.13 -1.44
N PRO A 97 14.41 27.68 -2.36
CA PRO A 97 13.02 27.41 -2.02
C PRO A 97 12.89 26.33 -0.93
N ALA A 98 13.58 25.20 -1.09
CA ALA A 98 13.63 24.12 -0.11
C ALA A 98 14.26 24.59 1.23
N ALA A 99 15.36 25.34 1.17
CA ALA A 99 16.02 25.87 2.36
C ALA A 99 15.12 26.86 3.13
N ALA A 100 14.41 27.75 2.43
CA ALA A 100 13.45 28.68 3.01
C ALA A 100 12.25 27.95 3.61
N ALA A 101 11.66 26.99 2.89
CA ALA A 101 10.55 26.20 3.39
C ALA A 101 10.92 25.40 4.66
N LEU A 102 12.03 24.66 4.65
CA LEU A 102 12.49 23.93 5.84
C LEU A 102 12.92 24.87 6.99
N TYR A 103 13.33 26.11 6.71
CA TYR A 103 13.58 27.12 7.74
C TYR A 103 12.27 27.64 8.36
N GLU A 104 11.25 27.94 7.56
CA GLU A 104 9.92 28.34 8.05
C GLU A 104 9.26 27.27 8.93
N LYS A 105 9.48 25.99 8.64
CA LYS A 105 9.02 24.85 9.47
C LYS A 105 9.89 24.61 10.71
N GLY A 106 10.99 25.36 10.89
CA GLY A 106 11.92 25.19 12.02
C GLY A 106 12.76 23.90 11.97
N ILE A 107 12.90 23.30 10.79
CA ILE A 107 13.75 22.13 10.52
C ILE A 107 15.20 22.60 10.31
N LEU A 108 15.39 23.63 9.49
CA LEU A 108 16.67 24.33 9.38
C LEU A 108 16.77 25.46 10.40
N SER A 109 18.00 25.86 10.73
CA SER A 109 18.28 26.78 11.84
C SER A 109 19.64 27.46 11.71
N GLY A 110 19.69 28.78 11.86
CA GLY A 110 20.90 29.59 11.74
C GLY A 110 21.03 30.27 10.36
N PRO A 111 21.97 31.23 10.21
CA PRO A 111 22.06 32.08 9.02
C PRO A 111 22.68 31.39 7.80
N ALA A 112 23.45 30.31 7.99
CA ALA A 112 24.20 29.65 6.92
C ALA A 112 23.63 28.25 6.61
N ILE A 113 23.29 28.01 5.35
CA ILE A 113 22.76 26.74 4.86
C ILE A 113 23.87 25.74 4.57
N GLN A 114 25.03 26.20 4.08
CA GLN A 114 26.21 25.37 3.77
C GLN A 114 25.88 24.20 2.82
N GLY A 115 25.12 24.46 1.77
CA GLY A 115 24.57 23.45 0.85
C GLY A 115 25.64 22.51 0.28
N ASP A 116 26.73 23.06 -0.23
CA ASP A 116 27.81 22.33 -0.92
C ASP A 116 28.65 21.42 0.01
N GLN A 117 28.46 21.49 1.33
CA GLN A 117 29.18 20.63 2.26
C GLN A 117 28.69 19.19 2.17
N VAL A 118 29.61 18.23 2.25
CA VAL A 118 29.28 16.80 2.30
C VAL A 118 28.37 16.52 3.50
N LEU A 119 27.23 15.86 3.28
CA LEU A 119 26.28 15.51 4.33
C LEU A 119 26.94 14.56 5.32
N THR A 120 27.16 15.01 6.56
CA THR A 120 27.68 14.15 7.63
C THR A 120 26.55 13.40 8.33
N SER A 121 26.87 12.22 8.87
CA SER A 121 25.89 11.34 9.55
C SER A 121 25.10 12.06 10.65
N ALA A 122 25.75 12.95 11.42
CA ALA A 122 25.06 13.74 12.44
C ALA A 122 24.13 14.81 11.85
N VAL A 123 24.54 15.49 10.78
CA VAL A 123 23.69 16.53 10.13
C VAL A 123 22.46 15.89 9.49
N ALA A 124 22.60 14.72 8.86
CA ALA A 124 21.48 13.95 8.32
C ALA A 124 20.45 13.61 9.42
N ILE A 125 20.93 13.09 10.56
CA ILE A 125 20.06 12.76 11.71
C ILE A 125 19.41 14.02 12.30
N SER A 126 20.16 15.11 12.51
CA SER A 126 19.61 16.37 13.03
C SER A 126 18.50 16.95 12.15
N ILE A 127 18.63 16.87 10.83
CA ILE A 127 17.58 17.30 9.90
C ILE A 127 16.37 16.34 9.97
N ALA A 128 16.61 15.03 9.88
CA ALA A 128 15.56 14.01 9.91
C ALA A 128 14.73 14.02 11.21
N VAL A 129 15.38 14.17 12.38
CA VAL A 129 14.71 14.31 13.69
C VAL A 129 13.72 15.46 13.71
N ARG A 130 14.04 16.58 13.06
CA ARG A 130 13.17 17.76 13.00
C ARG A 130 12.09 17.62 11.94
N ALA A 131 12.41 17.01 10.81
CA ALA A 131 11.47 16.70 9.73
C ALA A 131 10.39 15.68 10.14
N ALA A 132 10.73 14.78 11.06
CA ALA A 132 9.84 13.82 11.71
C ALA A 132 9.09 14.40 12.94
N ASP A 133 9.12 15.72 13.16
CA ASP A 133 8.49 16.43 14.30
C ASP A 133 9.02 16.03 15.70
N LEU A 134 10.15 15.33 15.80
CA LEU A 134 10.76 14.86 17.05
C LEU A 134 11.68 15.90 17.74
N LYS A 135 11.76 17.12 17.21
CA LYS A 135 12.62 18.22 17.68
C LYS A 135 12.35 18.61 19.14
N GLU A 136 11.09 18.85 19.47
CA GLU A 136 10.61 19.19 20.81
C GLU A 136 10.92 18.06 21.80
N LEU A 137 10.63 16.81 21.42
CA LEU A 137 10.97 15.62 22.20
C LEU A 137 12.47 15.55 22.48
N ALA A 138 13.33 15.72 21.48
CA ALA A 138 14.78 15.69 21.63
C ALA A 138 15.28 16.72 22.64
N TYR A 139 14.80 17.96 22.57
CA TYR A 139 15.23 19.03 23.47
C TYR A 139 14.77 18.85 24.93
N THR A 140 13.83 17.93 25.23
CA THR A 140 13.56 17.53 26.62
C THR A 140 14.66 16.68 27.26
N TYR A 141 15.58 16.08 26.48
CA TYR A 141 16.48 15.05 27.00
C TYR A 141 17.58 15.69 27.86
N PRO A 142 17.68 15.38 29.18
CA PRO A 142 18.75 15.89 30.02
C PRO A 142 20.08 15.19 29.69
N ALA A 143 21.21 15.84 30.00
CA ALA A 143 22.55 15.35 29.65
C ALA A 143 22.84 13.91 30.14
N VAL A 144 22.29 13.50 31.28
CA VAL A 144 22.41 12.11 31.79
C VAL A 144 21.69 11.11 30.87
N LYS A 145 20.48 11.43 30.38
CA LYS A 145 19.78 10.59 29.40
C LYS A 145 20.56 10.54 28.09
N VAL A 146 20.94 11.71 27.55
CA VAL A 146 21.73 11.83 26.31
C VAL A 146 23.00 10.97 26.38
N ASN A 147 23.80 11.10 27.43
CA ASN A 147 25.02 10.32 27.60
C ASN A 147 24.74 8.81 27.73
N LYS A 148 23.67 8.39 28.45
CA LYS A 148 23.26 6.98 28.56
C LYS A 148 22.83 6.39 27.21
N VAL A 149 22.27 7.18 26.30
CA VAL A 149 21.84 6.72 24.98
C VAL A 149 23.03 6.67 24.01
N LEU A 150 23.90 7.67 24.00
CA LEU A 150 25.04 7.75 23.08
C LEU A 150 26.13 6.68 23.32
N THR A 151 26.14 5.99 24.47
CA THR A 151 26.99 4.80 24.66
C THR A 151 26.62 3.68 23.69
N LYS A 152 25.35 3.53 23.28
CA LYS A 152 24.89 2.59 22.24
C LYS A 152 25.65 2.78 20.92
N LEU A 153 26.05 4.03 20.62
CA LEU A 153 26.77 4.43 19.41
C LEU A 153 28.30 4.53 19.61
N ASN A 154 28.80 4.33 20.84
CA ASN A 154 30.17 4.67 21.25
C ASN A 154 30.57 6.13 20.90
N VAL A 155 29.66 7.07 21.14
CA VAL A 155 29.87 8.52 20.88
C VAL A 155 29.83 9.32 22.19
N LYS A 156 30.72 10.31 22.32
CA LYS A 156 30.66 11.32 23.39
C LYS A 156 29.84 12.52 22.92
N SER A 157 28.95 13.04 23.76
CA SER A 157 28.11 14.21 23.48
C SER A 157 28.91 15.47 23.07
N SER A 158 30.13 15.63 23.59
CA SER A 158 31.06 16.70 23.17
C SER A 158 31.50 16.65 21.71
N ALA A 159 31.34 15.52 21.01
CA ALA A 159 31.61 15.42 19.57
C ALA A 159 30.48 16.00 18.68
N LEU A 160 29.30 16.23 19.27
CA LEU A 160 28.06 16.68 18.61
C LEU A 160 27.59 18.08 19.07
N GLY A 161 28.00 18.51 20.27
CA GLY A 161 27.40 19.67 20.94
C GLY A 161 26.00 19.37 21.49
N THR A 162 25.48 20.23 22.37
CA THR A 162 24.28 19.92 23.19
C THR A 162 23.07 19.50 22.35
N LYS A 163 22.68 20.30 21.35
CA LYS A 163 21.50 20.04 20.51
C LYS A 163 21.69 18.81 19.61
N GLY A 164 22.83 18.67 18.94
CA GLY A 164 23.12 17.49 18.11
C GLY A 164 23.19 16.20 18.94
N ALA A 165 23.69 16.27 20.17
CA ALA A 165 23.70 15.14 21.10
C ALA A 165 22.29 14.75 21.54
N GLN A 166 21.41 15.73 21.82
CA GLN A 166 19.99 15.51 22.11
C GLN A 166 19.24 14.89 20.92
N GLU A 167 19.44 15.42 19.71
CA GLU A 167 18.80 14.94 18.46
C GLU A 167 19.22 13.51 18.12
N VAL A 168 20.52 13.19 18.15
CA VAL A 168 21.01 11.82 17.91
C VAL A 168 20.54 10.86 19.01
N ALA A 169 20.45 11.30 20.27
CA ALA A 169 19.88 10.46 21.34
C ALA A 169 18.37 10.22 21.16
N ALA A 170 17.61 11.21 20.67
CA ALA A 170 16.20 11.03 20.36
C ALA A 170 15.99 10.05 19.20
N ALA A 171 16.75 10.18 18.11
CA ALA A 171 16.66 9.28 16.96
C ALA A 171 16.89 7.79 17.32
N VAL A 172 17.81 7.54 18.26
CA VAL A 172 18.12 6.20 18.79
C VAL A 172 17.05 5.65 19.73
N ASP A 173 16.38 6.52 20.50
CA ASP A 173 15.32 6.10 21.43
C ASP A 173 13.94 6.01 20.75
N THR A 174 13.74 6.64 19.57
CA THR A 174 12.51 6.52 18.76
C THR A 174 12.62 5.52 17.60
N GLY A 175 13.81 4.99 17.30
CA GLY A 175 14.02 4.10 16.15
C GLY A 175 14.05 4.80 14.79
N LEU A 176 14.14 6.14 14.76
CA LEU A 176 14.44 6.93 13.56
C LEU A 176 15.87 6.67 13.07
N LEU A 177 16.79 6.35 13.98
CA LEU A 177 18.07 5.69 13.68
C LEU A 177 17.96 4.22 14.12
N PRO A 178 17.77 3.26 13.19
CA PRO A 178 17.74 1.83 13.50
C PRO A 178 19.05 1.24 14.03
N ALA A 179 18.95 0.07 14.66
CA ALA A 179 20.04 -0.55 15.42
C ALA A 179 21.22 -1.02 14.56
N GLU A 180 21.00 -1.38 13.30
CA GLU A 180 22.06 -1.77 12.36
C GLU A 180 23.05 -0.62 12.07
N PHE A 181 22.64 0.64 12.28
CA PHE A 181 23.51 1.81 12.14
C PHE A 181 24.31 2.16 13.40
N TYR A 182 24.09 1.48 14.54
CA TYR A 182 24.81 1.79 15.79
C TYR A 182 26.29 1.38 15.71
N THR A 183 26.54 0.17 15.20
CA THR A 183 27.89 -0.40 15.09
C THR A 183 28.71 0.37 14.07
N GLY A 184 29.77 1.03 14.53
CA GLY A 184 30.66 1.79 13.65
C GLY A 184 30.20 3.22 13.33
N PHE A 185 29.09 3.71 13.91
CA PHE A 185 28.62 5.08 13.71
C PHE A 185 29.73 6.14 13.89
N LYS A 186 29.90 7.04 12.91
CA LYS A 186 30.85 8.15 12.95
C LYS A 186 30.15 9.47 12.63
N PRO A 187 29.82 10.32 13.63
CA PRO A 187 28.95 11.48 13.42
C PRO A 187 29.49 12.51 12.41
N LYS A 188 30.80 12.63 12.28
CA LYS A 188 31.48 13.58 11.37
C LYS A 188 31.89 12.98 10.02
N ASN A 189 31.69 11.67 9.80
CA ASN A 189 31.90 11.08 8.48
C ASN A 189 30.70 11.37 7.59
N ALA A 190 30.91 11.36 6.27
CA ALA A 190 29.84 11.36 5.28
C ALA A 190 28.79 10.29 5.61
N ALA A 191 27.51 10.63 5.50
CA ALA A 191 26.41 9.68 5.66
C ALA A 191 26.48 8.62 4.55
N SER A 192 26.19 7.36 4.87
CA SER A 192 26.12 6.29 3.89
C SER A 192 24.83 6.38 3.08
N ASP A 193 24.85 5.83 1.85
CA ASP A 193 23.66 5.73 1.00
C ASP A 193 22.49 5.03 1.75
N GLN A 194 22.81 3.98 2.51
CA GLN A 194 21.85 3.28 3.38
C GLN A 194 21.25 4.20 4.46
N LEU A 195 22.09 4.95 5.19
CA LEU A 195 21.63 5.83 6.27
C LEU A 195 20.71 6.94 5.71
N ILE A 196 21.06 7.50 4.55
CA ILE A 196 20.30 8.56 3.90
C ILE A 196 18.89 8.09 3.55
N HIS A 197 18.77 6.97 2.82
CA HIS A 197 17.45 6.47 2.40
C HIS A 197 16.63 5.92 3.59
N THR A 198 17.26 5.31 4.61
CA THR A 198 16.57 4.95 5.85
C THR A 198 16.04 6.19 6.60
N LEU A 199 16.81 7.27 6.72
CA LEU A 199 16.33 8.47 7.42
C LEU A 199 15.16 9.14 6.69
N LEU A 200 15.20 9.24 5.36
CA LEU A 200 14.09 9.77 4.55
C LEU A 200 12.84 8.88 4.65
N GLY A 201 13.01 7.56 4.60
CA GLY A 201 11.94 6.58 4.82
C GLY A 201 11.32 6.68 6.22
N LYS A 202 12.14 6.80 7.27
CA LYS A 202 11.69 6.96 8.67
C LYS A 202 10.99 8.30 8.93
N VAL A 203 11.38 9.37 8.24
CA VAL A 203 10.62 10.63 8.20
C VAL A 203 9.23 10.39 7.61
N LEU A 204 9.14 9.78 6.43
CA LEU A 204 7.86 9.46 5.78
C LEU A 204 6.95 8.57 6.66
N ILE A 205 7.50 7.56 7.32
CA ILE A 205 6.76 6.70 8.26
C ILE A 205 6.23 7.52 9.44
N THR A 206 7.08 8.32 10.08
CA THR A 206 6.67 9.12 11.28
C THR A 206 5.61 10.17 10.94
N LYS A 207 5.60 10.66 9.69
CA LYS A 207 4.62 11.64 9.19
C LYS A 207 3.35 11.01 8.61
N GLY A 208 3.24 9.67 8.55
CA GLY A 208 2.11 8.97 7.95
C GLY A 208 2.04 9.04 6.40
N LEU A 209 3.16 9.41 5.76
CA LEU A 209 3.31 9.63 4.32
C LEU A 209 4.00 8.46 3.57
N TYR A 210 4.36 7.40 4.29
CA TYR A 210 4.83 6.15 3.69
C TYR A 210 3.65 5.26 3.25
N LYS A 211 3.94 4.00 2.94
CA LYS A 211 2.97 2.93 2.68
C LYS A 211 2.08 2.67 3.91
N LYS A 212 0.80 2.38 3.69
CA LYS A 212 -0.17 1.91 4.68
C LYS A 212 -0.59 0.48 4.34
N TYR A 213 -0.52 -0.43 5.30
CA TYR A 213 -0.87 -1.83 5.10
C TYR A 213 -1.19 -2.51 6.45
N ILE A 214 -2.05 -3.52 6.44
CA ILE A 214 -2.39 -4.29 7.65
C ILE A 214 -1.32 -5.33 7.98
N GLY A 215 -0.65 -5.90 6.98
CA GLY A 215 0.44 -6.86 7.18
C GLY A 215 0.95 -7.45 5.88
N TYR A 216 1.68 -8.55 5.98
CA TYR A 216 2.09 -9.40 4.86
C TYR A 216 1.22 -10.65 4.75
N VAL A 217 1.14 -11.23 3.55
CA VAL A 217 0.46 -12.51 3.27
C VAL A 217 0.94 -13.64 4.19
N ASN A 218 2.22 -13.66 4.61
CA ASN A 218 2.76 -14.67 5.53
C ASN A 218 2.77 -14.27 7.01
N ASP A 219 2.23 -13.11 7.41
CA ASP A 219 2.14 -12.77 8.84
C ASP A 219 1.21 -13.75 9.57
N ASN A 220 1.55 -14.12 10.80
CA ASN A 220 0.75 -15.08 11.59
C ASN A 220 -0.63 -14.54 11.98
N ASP A 221 -0.80 -13.21 11.99
CA ASP A 221 -2.02 -12.50 12.42
C ASP A 221 -2.82 -11.90 11.24
N ILE A 222 -2.38 -12.08 9.98
CA ILE A 222 -2.99 -11.41 8.81
C ILE A 222 -4.50 -11.66 8.70
N PHE A 223 -4.95 -12.90 8.96
CA PHE A 223 -6.37 -13.25 8.91
C PHE A 223 -7.18 -12.52 9.99
N GLN A 224 -6.64 -12.38 11.20
CA GLN A 224 -7.30 -11.64 12.29
C GLN A 224 -7.39 -10.15 11.95
N LYS A 225 -6.32 -9.55 11.40
CA LYS A 225 -6.33 -8.15 10.98
C LYS A 225 -7.31 -7.89 9.84
N LEU A 226 -7.39 -8.82 8.88
CA LEU A 226 -8.31 -8.77 7.74
C LEU A 226 -9.78 -8.92 8.19
N SER A 227 -10.07 -9.81 9.13
CA SER A 227 -11.37 -9.87 9.82
C SER A 227 -11.71 -8.56 10.49
N SER A 228 -10.83 -8.01 11.34
CA SER A 228 -11.09 -6.74 12.03
C SER A 228 -11.28 -5.56 11.07
N ALA A 229 -10.56 -5.51 9.94
CA ALA A 229 -10.75 -4.49 8.90
C ALA A 229 -12.12 -4.62 8.20
N TYR A 230 -12.52 -5.84 7.83
CA TYR A 230 -13.82 -6.07 7.21
C TYR A 230 -14.98 -5.85 8.20
N GLU A 231 -14.88 -6.31 9.44
CA GLU A 231 -15.90 -6.14 10.48
C GLU A 231 -16.14 -4.68 10.88
N THR A 232 -15.08 -3.85 10.87
CA THR A 232 -15.17 -2.41 11.19
C THR A 232 -15.51 -1.52 9.98
N SER A 233 -15.52 -2.07 8.77
CA SER A 233 -15.98 -1.38 7.57
C SER A 233 -17.51 -1.42 7.43
N ASP A 234 -18.08 -0.43 6.75
CA ASP A 234 -19.52 -0.35 6.44
C ASP A 234 -19.71 0.26 5.04
N ILE A 235 -20.95 0.35 4.57
CA ILE A 235 -21.30 1.09 3.35
C ILE A 235 -20.94 2.56 3.54
N ILE A 236 -20.05 3.07 2.69
CA ILE A 236 -19.65 4.47 2.63
C ILE A 236 -20.85 5.31 2.21
N ASP A 237 -21.33 6.14 3.14
CA ASP A 237 -22.26 7.24 2.89
C ASP A 237 -21.51 8.50 2.44
N ALA A 238 -21.89 9.06 1.28
CA ALA A 238 -21.22 10.22 0.68
C ALA A 238 -22.22 11.09 -0.11
N PRO A 239 -23.21 11.74 0.55
CA PRO A 239 -24.44 12.19 -0.12
C PRO A 239 -24.24 13.15 -1.29
N LYS A 240 -23.24 14.05 -1.21
CA LYS A 240 -22.90 15.02 -2.27
C LYS A 240 -22.41 14.31 -3.54
N LEU A 241 -21.49 13.35 -3.39
CA LEU A 241 -20.97 12.54 -4.48
C LEU A 241 -22.01 11.54 -4.99
N GLN A 242 -22.65 10.78 -4.10
CA GLN A 242 -23.72 9.83 -4.45
C GLN A 242 -24.82 10.47 -5.27
N LYS A 243 -25.30 11.68 -4.91
CA LYS A 243 -26.31 12.39 -5.70
C LYS A 243 -25.88 12.60 -7.15
N LEU A 244 -24.65 13.08 -7.36
CA LEU A 244 -24.09 13.31 -8.70
C LEU A 244 -24.03 12.01 -9.52
N VAL A 245 -23.47 10.94 -8.95
CA VAL A 245 -23.26 9.69 -9.69
C VAL A 245 -24.53 8.83 -9.82
N ASN A 246 -25.50 8.99 -8.92
CA ASN A 246 -26.85 8.43 -9.09
C ASN A 246 -27.59 9.11 -10.24
N THR A 247 -27.50 10.45 -10.38
CA THR A 247 -28.08 11.13 -11.54
C THR A 247 -27.38 10.73 -12.85
N ALA A 248 -26.10 10.37 -12.82
CA ALA A 248 -25.42 9.79 -13.99
C ALA A 248 -25.87 8.35 -14.33
N LEU A 249 -26.16 7.51 -13.32
CA LEU A 249 -26.84 6.22 -13.51
C LEU A 249 -28.27 6.39 -14.04
N GLU A 250 -29.04 7.36 -13.51
CA GLU A 250 -30.40 7.67 -13.96
C GLU A 250 -30.46 8.07 -15.44
N GLN A 251 -29.41 8.73 -15.94
CA GLN A 251 -29.24 9.17 -17.32
C GLN A 251 -28.53 8.13 -18.22
N SER A 252 -28.21 6.95 -17.70
CA SER A 252 -27.44 5.91 -18.40
C SER A 252 -26.09 6.39 -18.98
N LEU A 253 -25.44 7.35 -18.31
CA LEU A 253 -24.10 7.83 -18.67
C LEU A 253 -23.01 6.83 -18.26
N ILE A 254 -23.27 6.05 -17.22
CA ILE A 254 -22.42 4.99 -16.65
C ILE A 254 -23.31 3.78 -16.29
N THR A 255 -22.70 2.59 -16.15
CA THR A 255 -23.40 1.35 -15.74
C THR A 255 -23.27 1.05 -14.24
N GLY A 256 -22.19 1.53 -13.62
CA GLY A 256 -21.92 1.41 -12.19
C GLY A 256 -20.78 2.34 -11.74
N TYR A 257 -20.56 2.42 -10.43
CA TYR A 257 -19.46 3.18 -9.84
C TYR A 257 -19.01 2.57 -8.51
N ASN A 258 -17.77 2.88 -8.09
CA ASN A 258 -17.24 2.51 -6.78
C ASN A 258 -16.89 3.76 -5.95
N ILE A 259 -17.47 3.90 -4.75
CA ILE A 259 -17.05 4.90 -3.76
C ILE A 259 -15.95 4.30 -2.88
N LYS A 260 -14.90 5.07 -2.65
CA LYS A 260 -13.73 4.72 -1.82
C LYS A 260 -13.36 5.84 -0.86
N ASP A 261 -12.66 5.51 0.22
CA ASP A 261 -12.17 6.46 1.21
C ASP A 261 -10.63 6.60 1.12
N SER A 262 -10.18 7.76 0.63
CA SER A 262 -8.75 8.05 0.39
C SER A 262 -7.86 7.93 1.63
N ARG A 263 -8.42 7.91 2.84
CA ARG A 263 -7.68 7.63 4.08
C ARG A 263 -7.07 6.23 4.07
N PHE A 264 -7.71 5.25 3.42
CA PHE A 264 -7.29 3.85 3.35
C PHE A 264 -6.26 3.56 2.26
N ASN A 265 -6.09 4.43 1.26
CA ASN A 265 -5.13 4.29 0.16
C ASN A 265 -3.76 3.81 0.68
N ALA A 266 -3.30 2.66 0.15
CA ALA A 266 -2.11 1.96 0.60
C ALA A 266 -0.80 2.70 0.32
N ASN A 267 -0.82 3.65 -0.63
CA ASN A 267 0.35 4.37 -1.09
C ASN A 267 1.49 3.42 -1.49
N PHE A 268 1.16 2.30 -2.16
CA PHE A 268 2.13 1.30 -2.61
C PHE A 268 2.85 1.70 -3.90
N ILE A 269 4.02 1.09 -4.17
CA ILE A 269 4.81 1.35 -5.38
C ILE A 269 4.10 0.76 -6.60
N ASP A 270 3.74 1.59 -7.58
CA ASP A 270 2.83 1.25 -8.68
C ASP A 270 3.41 0.18 -9.64
N SER A 271 4.74 0.12 -9.79
CA SER A 271 5.42 -0.94 -10.53
C SER A 271 5.33 -2.31 -9.83
N LEU A 272 5.16 -2.32 -8.51
CA LEU A 272 5.10 -3.50 -7.65
C LEU A 272 3.68 -3.82 -7.15
N SER A 273 2.67 -3.00 -7.45
CA SER A 273 1.31 -3.17 -6.91
C SER A 273 0.21 -3.50 -7.94
N LEU A 274 -0.84 -4.15 -7.44
CA LEU A 274 -2.14 -4.33 -8.09
C LEU A 274 -3.24 -4.32 -7.04
N ILE A 275 -4.48 -4.20 -7.49
CA ILE A 275 -5.67 -4.15 -6.65
C ILE A 275 -6.64 -5.26 -7.11
N TYR A 276 -7.23 -6.00 -6.16
CA TYR A 276 -8.21 -7.07 -6.38
C TYR A 276 -9.53 -6.71 -5.70
N GLY A 277 -10.59 -6.50 -6.47
CA GLY A 277 -11.90 -6.05 -5.97
C GLY A 277 -12.91 -7.18 -5.86
N HIS A 278 -13.57 -7.31 -4.70
CA HIS A 278 -14.52 -8.40 -4.44
C HIS A 278 -15.48 -8.09 -3.27
N SER A 279 -16.52 -8.91 -3.09
CA SER A 279 -17.57 -8.69 -2.06
C SER A 279 -17.64 -9.77 -0.97
N ASP A 280 -17.45 -11.06 -1.29
CA ASP A 280 -17.47 -12.12 -0.28
C ASP A 280 -16.19 -12.13 0.57
N PHE A 281 -16.33 -12.06 1.90
CA PHE A 281 -15.20 -12.02 2.83
C PHE A 281 -14.43 -13.35 2.98
N ASN A 282 -15.11 -14.50 2.81
CA ASN A 282 -14.45 -15.80 2.87
C ASN A 282 -13.53 -15.99 1.66
N HIS A 283 -13.88 -15.43 0.50
CA HIS A 283 -13.01 -15.35 -0.66
C HIS A 283 -11.73 -14.55 -0.34
N ALA A 284 -11.82 -13.41 0.36
CA ALA A 284 -10.64 -12.67 0.83
C ALA A 284 -9.72 -13.54 1.71
N ILE A 285 -10.28 -14.26 2.69
CA ILE A 285 -9.53 -15.18 3.56
C ILE A 285 -8.87 -16.31 2.74
N GLN A 286 -9.59 -16.91 1.80
CA GLN A 286 -9.05 -17.99 0.96
C GLN A 286 -8.00 -17.49 -0.05
N LEU A 287 -8.15 -16.27 -0.59
CA LEU A 287 -7.16 -15.64 -1.46
C LEU A 287 -5.84 -15.38 -0.72
N ILE A 288 -5.86 -14.90 0.53
CA ILE A 288 -4.64 -14.78 1.34
C ILE A 288 -4.02 -16.16 1.64
N GLY A 289 -4.85 -17.19 1.87
CA GLY A 289 -4.38 -18.57 2.02
C GLY A 289 -3.72 -19.13 0.75
N LEU A 290 -4.26 -18.79 -0.42
CA LEU A 290 -3.78 -19.18 -1.74
C LEU A 290 -2.47 -18.46 -2.12
N LEU A 291 -2.39 -17.14 -1.95
CA LEU A 291 -1.14 -16.40 -2.16
C LEU A 291 -0.01 -16.93 -1.26
N ARG A 292 -0.36 -17.42 -0.06
CA ARG A 292 0.58 -18.08 0.87
C ARG A 292 1.02 -19.47 0.38
N SER A 293 0.17 -20.27 -0.28
CA SER A 293 0.58 -21.57 -0.84
C SER A 293 1.46 -21.41 -2.08
N GLU A 294 1.15 -20.43 -2.93
CA GLU A 294 1.90 -20.15 -4.16
C GLU A 294 3.16 -19.27 -3.92
N GLY A 295 3.50 -19.01 -2.65
CA GLY A 295 4.74 -18.33 -2.23
C GLY A 295 4.74 -16.79 -2.37
N LEU A 296 3.63 -16.19 -2.79
CA LEU A 296 3.49 -14.77 -3.09
C LEU A 296 3.31 -13.91 -1.82
N ASN A 297 4.42 -13.66 -1.10
CA ASN A 297 4.42 -12.84 0.11
C ASN A 297 4.36 -11.32 -0.17
N ALA A 298 3.21 -10.83 -0.63
CA ALA A 298 2.93 -9.41 -0.76
C ALA A 298 2.67 -8.72 0.61
N LYS A 299 2.83 -7.40 0.68
CA LYS A 299 2.10 -6.54 1.64
C LYS A 299 0.63 -6.53 1.24
N VAL A 300 -0.26 -6.41 2.22
CA VAL A 300 -1.72 -6.41 2.04
C VAL A 300 -2.31 -5.19 2.71
N GLN A 301 -3.11 -4.43 1.97
CA GLN A 301 -3.97 -3.37 2.52
C GLN A 301 -5.42 -3.66 2.15
N PHE A 302 -6.32 -3.41 3.10
CA PHE A 302 -7.77 -3.52 2.91
C PHE A 302 -8.35 -2.12 2.73
N GLU A 303 -8.97 -1.86 1.57
CA GLU A 303 -9.73 -0.64 1.31
C GLU A 303 -11.24 -0.94 1.28
N PRO A 304 -12.05 -0.31 2.15
CA PRO A 304 -13.51 -0.47 2.11
C PRO A 304 -14.09 0.25 0.89
N LYS A 305 -15.11 -0.36 0.28
CA LYS A 305 -15.68 0.10 -0.99
C LYS A 305 -17.21 -0.02 -0.96
N THR A 306 -17.91 1.01 -1.44
CA THR A 306 -19.33 0.88 -1.82
C THR A 306 -19.41 0.77 -3.32
N SER A 307 -19.86 -0.38 -3.82
CA SER A 307 -20.15 -0.57 -5.25
C SER A 307 -21.63 -0.32 -5.48
N ALA A 308 -21.95 0.48 -6.51
CA ALA A 308 -23.31 0.81 -6.88
C ALA A 308 -23.55 0.61 -8.37
N PHE A 309 -24.68 -0.01 -8.71
CA PHE A 309 -25.03 -0.42 -10.07
C PHE A 309 -26.55 -0.53 -10.22
N ILE A 310 -27.05 -0.53 -11.45
CA ILE A 310 -28.46 -0.75 -11.73
C ILE A 310 -28.85 -2.17 -11.31
N PHE A 311 -29.83 -2.29 -10.42
CA PHE A 311 -30.43 -3.58 -10.04
C PHE A 311 -31.46 -3.98 -11.10
N LEU A 312 -31.23 -5.12 -11.74
CA LEU A 312 -32.11 -5.69 -12.77
C LEU A 312 -33.22 -6.54 -12.13
N ALA A 313 -34.43 -6.49 -12.67
CA ALA A 313 -35.61 -7.11 -12.06
C ALA A 313 -35.58 -8.65 -12.09
N GLU A 314 -34.88 -9.22 -13.06
CA GLU A 314 -34.56 -10.64 -13.20
C GLU A 314 -33.68 -11.18 -12.07
N TRP A 315 -33.00 -10.33 -11.30
CA TRP A 315 -32.26 -10.72 -10.09
C TRP A 315 -33.18 -10.91 -8.86
N GLY A 316 -34.49 -10.71 -9.02
CA GLY A 316 -35.51 -11.03 -8.02
C GLY A 316 -35.96 -9.81 -7.21
N ASN A 317 -36.34 -10.04 -5.95
CA ASN A 317 -36.85 -8.97 -5.10
C ASN A 317 -35.70 -8.06 -4.61
N PRO A 318 -35.87 -6.72 -4.66
CA PRO A 318 -34.87 -5.78 -4.16
C PRO A 318 -34.61 -5.98 -2.66
N GLY A 319 -33.33 -6.07 -2.28
CA GLY A 319 -32.88 -6.14 -0.90
C GLY A 319 -32.96 -4.80 -0.16
N PRO A 320 -32.58 -4.74 1.14
CA PRO A 320 -32.68 -3.52 1.95
C PRO A 320 -31.83 -2.36 1.42
N ASN A 321 -30.72 -2.66 0.73
CA ASN A 321 -29.79 -1.68 0.17
C ASN A 321 -30.09 -1.38 -1.31
N VAL A 322 -31.35 -1.50 -1.74
CA VAL A 322 -31.77 -1.30 -3.14
C VAL A 322 -32.79 -0.16 -3.22
N VAL A 323 -32.37 0.97 -3.79
CA VAL A 323 -33.15 2.23 -3.82
C VAL A 323 -33.78 2.43 -5.19
N LYS A 324 -35.08 2.70 -5.24
CA LYS A 324 -35.77 3.04 -6.50
C LYS A 324 -35.42 4.47 -6.94
N ILE A 325 -35.03 4.65 -8.20
CA ILE A 325 -34.68 5.94 -8.81
C ILE A 325 -35.80 6.49 -9.72
N ALA A 326 -35.71 7.78 -10.07
CA ALA A 326 -36.82 8.53 -10.66
C ALA A 326 -37.26 8.03 -12.05
N ASN A 327 -36.35 7.42 -12.80
CA ASN A 327 -36.63 6.80 -14.10
C ASN A 327 -37.39 5.45 -14.00
N GLY A 328 -37.61 4.93 -12.79
CA GLY A 328 -38.31 3.68 -12.53
C GLY A 328 -37.40 2.46 -12.27
N ASN A 329 -36.10 2.56 -12.55
CA ASN A 329 -35.11 1.54 -12.24
C ASN A 329 -34.78 1.52 -10.73
N TYR A 330 -33.89 0.62 -10.33
CA TYR A 330 -33.37 0.50 -8.97
C TYR A 330 -31.84 0.58 -8.99
N ILE A 331 -31.23 1.15 -7.95
CA ILE A 331 -29.79 1.11 -7.70
C ILE A 331 -29.54 0.20 -6.50
N SER A 332 -28.69 -0.82 -6.65
CA SER A 332 -28.18 -1.62 -5.53
C SER A 332 -26.92 -0.97 -4.97
N TYR A 333 -26.75 -1.01 -3.65
CA TYR A 333 -25.52 -0.64 -2.94
C TYR A 333 -24.94 -1.86 -2.22
N SER A 334 -23.79 -2.32 -2.69
CA SER A 334 -23.04 -3.43 -2.11
C SER A 334 -21.93 -2.92 -1.21
N LYS A 335 -21.84 -3.46 0.01
CA LYS A 335 -20.60 -3.42 0.79
C LYS A 335 -19.61 -4.36 0.10
N GLU A 336 -18.48 -3.80 -0.32
CA GLU A 336 -17.38 -4.53 -0.95
C GLU A 336 -16.04 -4.10 -0.33
N TYR A 337 -14.98 -4.70 -0.83
CA TYR A 337 -13.61 -4.28 -0.57
C TYR A 337 -12.78 -4.31 -1.86
N ASP A 338 -11.67 -3.58 -1.80
CA ASP A 338 -10.52 -3.80 -2.67
C ASP A 338 -9.35 -4.23 -1.77
N LEU A 339 -8.64 -5.30 -2.14
CA LEU A 339 -7.36 -5.66 -1.55
C LEU A 339 -6.26 -5.08 -2.43
N GLU A 340 -5.52 -4.09 -1.90
CA GLU A 340 -4.28 -3.65 -2.52
C GLU A 340 -3.15 -4.59 -2.10
N PHE A 341 -2.31 -4.99 -3.05
CA PHE A 341 -1.12 -5.81 -2.82
C PHE A 341 0.14 -5.09 -3.29
N GLU A 342 1.22 -5.10 -2.51
CA GLU A 342 2.58 -4.73 -2.97
C GLU A 342 3.50 -5.94 -2.88
N PHE A 343 4.00 -6.39 -4.03
CA PHE A 343 4.85 -7.57 -4.12
C PHE A 343 6.33 -7.22 -3.91
N ALA A 344 7.15 -8.23 -3.59
CA ALA A 344 8.59 -8.04 -3.42
C ALA A 344 9.30 -7.73 -4.76
N THR A 345 8.79 -8.27 -5.88
CA THR A 345 9.31 -8.02 -7.22
C THR A 345 8.17 -7.89 -8.25
N ALA A 346 8.49 -7.31 -9.42
CA ALA A 346 7.57 -7.28 -10.55
C ALA A 346 7.27 -8.68 -11.15
N ALA A 347 8.11 -9.69 -10.87
CA ALA A 347 7.85 -11.07 -11.28
C ALA A 347 6.75 -11.71 -10.41
N ASP A 348 6.82 -11.52 -9.09
CA ASP A 348 5.78 -11.97 -8.15
C ASP A 348 4.43 -11.30 -8.46
N LYS A 349 4.45 -9.99 -8.79
CA LYS A 349 3.29 -9.22 -9.24
C LYS A 349 2.67 -9.83 -10.52
N ALA A 350 3.50 -10.23 -11.49
CA ALA A 350 3.01 -10.83 -12.72
C ALA A 350 2.42 -12.24 -12.48
N ALA A 351 3.04 -13.04 -11.61
CA ALA A 351 2.57 -14.38 -11.25
C ALA A 351 1.20 -14.41 -10.57
N PHE A 352 0.76 -13.30 -9.96
CA PHE A 352 -0.58 -13.17 -9.36
C PHE A 352 -1.71 -13.55 -10.32
N GLN A 353 -1.61 -13.18 -11.61
CA GLN A 353 -2.64 -13.50 -12.59
C GLN A 353 -2.78 -15.02 -12.77
N ASP A 354 -1.67 -15.75 -12.88
CA ASP A 354 -1.70 -17.20 -13.11
C ASP A 354 -2.34 -17.93 -11.91
N VAL A 355 -2.11 -17.42 -10.69
CA VAL A 355 -2.75 -17.90 -9.46
C VAL A 355 -4.28 -17.64 -9.46
N VAL A 356 -4.72 -16.45 -9.88
CA VAL A 356 -6.15 -16.14 -10.00
C VAL A 356 -6.83 -16.99 -11.08
N LEU A 357 -6.21 -17.13 -12.25
CA LEU A 357 -6.77 -17.91 -13.36
C LEU A 357 -6.83 -19.42 -13.04
N ALA A 358 -5.92 -19.96 -12.23
CA ALA A 358 -5.93 -21.37 -11.85
C ALA A 358 -6.93 -21.71 -10.73
N TYR A 359 -7.21 -20.77 -9.81
CA TYR A 359 -7.86 -21.09 -8.53
C TYR A 359 -8.97 -20.12 -8.06
N ALA A 360 -9.13 -18.93 -8.67
CA ALA A 360 -10.08 -17.90 -8.22
C ALA A 360 -11.00 -17.31 -9.32
N LYS A 361 -10.79 -17.70 -10.58
CA LYS A 361 -11.73 -17.49 -11.70
C LYS A 361 -12.50 -18.79 -11.97
N LYS A 362 -13.77 -18.68 -12.37
CA LYS A 362 -14.52 -19.80 -12.98
C LYS A 362 -14.79 -19.62 -14.48
N ASP A 363 -14.88 -20.76 -15.15
CA ASP A 363 -15.17 -20.98 -16.57
C ASP A 363 -16.32 -21.99 -16.76
N GLU A 364 -16.84 -22.59 -15.68
CA GLU A 364 -18.04 -23.43 -15.66
C GLU A 364 -18.87 -23.15 -14.38
N GLU A 365 -20.18 -23.46 -14.39
CA GLU A 365 -21.09 -23.11 -13.28
C GLU A 365 -20.69 -23.76 -11.94
N ASP A 366 -20.47 -25.08 -11.96
CA ASP A 366 -20.10 -25.96 -10.84
C ASP A 366 -18.60 -26.34 -10.83
N GLN A 367 -17.71 -25.42 -11.24
CA GLN A 367 -16.27 -25.73 -11.36
C GLN A 367 -15.61 -26.07 -10.02
N ALA A 368 -15.19 -27.33 -9.88
CA ALA A 368 -14.46 -27.81 -8.72
C ALA A 368 -12.99 -27.35 -8.70
N GLY A 369 -12.40 -27.24 -7.50
CA GLY A 369 -10.99 -26.87 -7.29
C GLY A 369 -10.72 -25.38 -7.07
N LEU A 370 -11.75 -24.54 -7.15
CA LEU A 370 -11.66 -23.09 -6.94
C LEU A 370 -11.90 -22.69 -5.48
N ILE A 371 -11.44 -21.48 -5.11
CA ILE A 371 -11.83 -20.82 -3.86
C ILE A 371 -13.29 -20.37 -3.88
N VAL A 372 -13.87 -20.20 -2.70
CA VAL A 372 -15.29 -19.84 -2.51
C VAL A 372 -15.67 -18.56 -3.25
N ALA A 373 -16.91 -18.50 -3.77
CA ALA A 373 -17.47 -17.34 -4.46
C ALA A 373 -16.71 -16.85 -5.71
N SER A 374 -15.78 -17.63 -6.28
CA SER A 374 -15.04 -17.31 -7.52
C SER A 374 -15.94 -16.83 -8.67
N TRP A 375 -15.53 -15.75 -9.35
CA TRP A 375 -16.31 -15.08 -10.41
C TRP A 375 -15.93 -15.55 -11.82
N TRP A 376 -16.89 -15.43 -12.75
CA TRP A 376 -16.66 -15.56 -14.19
C TRP A 376 -15.74 -14.45 -14.71
N GLN A 377 -16.08 -13.22 -14.30
CA GLN A 377 -15.36 -11.99 -14.56
C GLN A 377 -14.85 -11.44 -13.21
N PRO A 378 -13.73 -11.96 -12.67
CA PRO A 378 -13.05 -11.32 -11.53
C PRO A 378 -12.66 -9.87 -11.88
N LEU A 379 -12.36 -9.04 -10.89
CA LEU A 379 -11.89 -7.67 -11.09
C LEU A 379 -10.52 -7.49 -10.43
N TYR A 380 -9.47 -7.36 -11.24
CA TYR A 380 -8.15 -6.99 -10.74
C TYR A 380 -7.35 -6.16 -11.73
N TYR A 381 -6.63 -5.17 -11.19
CA TYR A 381 -6.10 -4.07 -11.99
C TYR A 381 -4.80 -3.48 -11.45
N SER A 382 -4.05 -2.79 -12.29
CA SER A 382 -2.78 -2.15 -11.94
C SER A 382 -2.60 -0.80 -12.63
N GLN A 383 -1.88 0.10 -11.95
CA GLN A 383 -1.51 1.42 -12.46
C GLN A 383 -0.28 1.37 -13.39
N THR A 384 0.28 0.19 -13.65
CA THR A 384 1.37 -0.02 -14.63
C THR A 384 1.09 -1.26 -15.48
N ALA A 385 1.63 -1.26 -16.70
CA ALA A 385 1.37 -2.29 -17.70
C ALA A 385 1.75 -3.71 -17.24
N LEU A 386 0.82 -4.65 -17.44
CA LEU A 386 1.02 -6.09 -17.27
C LEU A 386 0.68 -6.83 -18.56
N LYS A 387 1.29 -8.00 -18.75
CA LYS A 387 1.02 -8.88 -19.89
C LYS A 387 -0.39 -9.45 -19.79
N ASP A 388 -1.13 -9.44 -20.90
CA ASP A 388 -2.53 -9.89 -21.00
C ASP A 388 -3.57 -9.07 -20.21
N TYR A 389 -3.23 -7.82 -19.85
CA TYR A 389 -4.19 -6.82 -19.36
C TYR A 389 -4.54 -5.83 -20.48
N GLU A 390 -5.76 -5.32 -20.48
CA GLU A 390 -6.25 -4.30 -21.41
C GLU A 390 -6.36 -2.94 -20.71
N ILE A 391 -6.32 -1.83 -21.47
CA ILE A 391 -6.37 -0.47 -20.89
C ILE A 391 -7.81 0.04 -20.86
N ILE A 392 -8.24 0.57 -19.71
CA ILE A 392 -9.51 1.27 -19.52
C ILE A 392 -9.32 2.58 -18.75
N THR A 393 -10.35 3.42 -18.70
CA THR A 393 -10.29 4.72 -18.00
C THR A 393 -11.12 4.73 -16.72
N ASN A 394 -10.51 5.14 -15.61
CA ASN A 394 -11.21 5.57 -14.41
C ASN A 394 -11.50 7.07 -14.54
N ASN A 395 -12.77 7.45 -14.59
CA ASN A 395 -13.18 8.86 -14.63
C ASN A 395 -13.19 9.41 -13.20
N PHE A 396 -12.02 9.38 -12.53
CA PHE A 396 -11.86 9.51 -11.08
C PHE A 396 -12.37 10.86 -10.57
N ILE A 397 -13.35 10.81 -9.65
CA ILE A 397 -14.04 11.97 -9.09
C ILE A 397 -13.55 12.23 -7.66
N THR A 398 -13.17 13.48 -7.38
CA THR A 398 -12.78 13.92 -6.03
C THR A 398 -13.65 15.08 -5.54
N ASP A 399 -13.79 15.17 -4.22
CA ASP A 399 -14.44 16.28 -3.54
C ASP A 399 -13.44 16.91 -2.54
N PRO A 400 -13.03 18.18 -2.70
CA PRO A 400 -12.09 18.82 -1.78
C PRO A 400 -12.63 18.95 -0.34
N ASP A 401 -13.95 18.84 -0.15
CA ASP A 401 -14.60 18.90 1.17
C ASP A 401 -14.72 17.51 1.83
N SER A 402 -14.22 16.43 1.21
CA SER A 402 -14.48 15.05 1.64
C SER A 402 -13.25 14.13 1.49
N PRO A 403 -13.06 13.12 2.37
CA PRO A 403 -12.08 12.06 2.12
C PRO A 403 -12.54 11.06 1.04
N TYR A 404 -13.81 11.13 0.62
CA TYR A 404 -14.39 10.17 -0.32
C TYR A 404 -14.11 10.51 -1.78
N THR A 405 -13.99 9.46 -2.60
CA THR A 405 -13.75 9.52 -4.04
C THR A 405 -14.71 8.60 -4.76
N VAL A 406 -15.01 8.87 -6.04
CA VAL A 406 -15.80 7.95 -6.87
C VAL A 406 -15.04 7.53 -8.09
N ASN A 407 -15.21 6.26 -8.47
CA ASN A 407 -14.47 5.58 -9.51
C ASN A 407 -15.48 4.97 -10.52
N PRO A 408 -15.98 5.77 -11.49
CA PRO A 408 -16.78 5.28 -12.60
C PRO A 408 -15.85 4.86 -13.74
N PHE A 409 -15.74 3.56 -13.96
CA PHE A 409 -14.92 2.98 -15.03
C PHE A 409 -15.64 3.06 -16.38
N SER A 410 -14.90 3.30 -17.46
CA SER A 410 -15.41 3.27 -18.83
C SER A 410 -14.37 2.72 -19.80
N LEU A 411 -14.82 2.34 -20.99
CA LEU A 411 -13.94 2.22 -22.15
C LEU A 411 -13.30 3.58 -22.47
N ASN A 412 -12.18 3.58 -23.20
CA ASN A 412 -11.37 4.78 -23.41
C ASN A 412 -12.07 5.79 -24.34
N GLU A 413 -12.72 5.27 -25.38
CA GLU A 413 -13.56 5.97 -26.34
C GLU A 413 -14.77 6.67 -25.69
N ASP A 414 -15.35 6.08 -24.65
CA ASP A 414 -16.50 6.66 -23.93
C ASP A 414 -16.09 7.69 -22.86
N SER A 415 -14.84 7.69 -22.37
CA SER A 415 -14.43 8.57 -21.26
C SER A 415 -14.73 10.04 -21.49
N ALA A 416 -14.45 10.57 -22.70
CA ALA A 416 -14.73 11.97 -23.03
C ALA A 416 -16.23 12.32 -22.95
N LYS A 417 -17.10 11.36 -23.31
CA LYS A 417 -18.57 11.48 -23.21
C LYS A 417 -19.05 11.36 -21.76
N VAL A 418 -18.46 10.47 -20.96
CA VAL A 418 -18.73 10.31 -19.52
C VAL A 418 -18.37 11.61 -18.77
N VAL A 419 -17.18 12.16 -19.00
CA VAL A 419 -16.71 13.43 -18.41
C VAL A 419 -17.63 14.60 -18.80
N ALA A 420 -18.01 14.71 -20.08
CA ALA A 420 -18.93 15.73 -20.55
C ALA A 420 -20.32 15.59 -19.91
N GLY A 421 -20.82 14.36 -19.75
CA GLY A 421 -22.09 14.08 -19.07
C GLY A 421 -22.08 14.50 -17.60
N PHE A 422 -21.04 14.14 -16.84
CA PHE A 422 -20.89 14.62 -15.46
C PHE A 422 -20.79 16.14 -15.36
N LYS A 423 -20.04 16.79 -16.26
CA LYS A 423 -19.95 18.26 -16.34
C LYS A 423 -21.26 18.96 -16.71
N ALA A 424 -22.21 18.26 -17.32
CA ALA A 424 -23.56 18.76 -17.56
C ALA A 424 -24.47 18.63 -16.31
N ILE A 425 -24.20 17.69 -15.40
CA ILE A 425 -24.91 17.53 -14.12
C ILE A 425 -24.37 18.52 -13.07
N ASP A 426 -23.04 18.65 -12.95
CA ASP A 426 -22.37 19.67 -12.15
C ASP A 426 -21.13 20.23 -12.90
N PRO A 427 -21.14 21.48 -13.37
CA PRO A 427 -19.99 22.10 -14.01
C PRO A 427 -18.72 22.16 -13.13
N ASN A 428 -18.87 22.12 -11.81
CA ASN A 428 -17.78 22.29 -10.84
C ASN A 428 -17.15 20.98 -10.36
N VAL A 429 -17.69 19.81 -10.75
CA VAL A 429 -17.14 18.49 -10.37
C VAL A 429 -15.66 18.38 -10.75
N ASN A 430 -14.82 17.91 -9.82
CA ASN A 430 -13.42 17.61 -10.12
C ASN A 430 -13.32 16.17 -10.65
N ILE A 431 -12.90 16.02 -11.91
CA ILE A 431 -12.72 14.72 -12.56
C ILE A 431 -11.34 14.68 -13.19
N THR A 432 -10.58 13.62 -12.90
CA THR A 432 -9.28 13.34 -13.48
C THR A 432 -9.35 11.98 -14.20
N PRO A 433 -9.60 11.95 -15.52
CA PRO A 433 -9.56 10.71 -16.29
C PRO A 433 -8.16 10.09 -16.24
N THR A 434 -8.07 8.91 -15.61
CA THR A 434 -6.82 8.17 -15.43
C THR A 434 -6.94 6.82 -16.10
N GLN A 435 -6.03 6.53 -17.05
CA GLN A 435 -5.94 5.21 -17.68
C GLN A 435 -5.20 4.22 -16.79
N PHE A 436 -5.69 2.99 -16.76
CA PHE A 436 -5.11 1.90 -15.98
C PHE A 436 -5.33 0.55 -16.68
N TRP A 437 -4.57 -0.47 -16.27
CA TRP A 437 -4.61 -1.81 -16.85
C TRP A 437 -5.51 -2.71 -16.04
N VAL A 438 -6.47 -3.37 -16.69
CA VAL A 438 -7.41 -4.32 -16.07
C VAL A 438 -7.33 -5.69 -16.73
N ASP A 439 -7.71 -6.73 -16.00
CA ASP A 439 -7.78 -8.09 -16.51
C ASP A 439 -8.76 -8.25 -17.70
N LYS A 440 -8.42 -9.15 -18.63
CA LYS A 440 -9.25 -9.46 -19.81
C LYS A 440 -10.69 -9.90 -19.49
N PRO A 441 -10.96 -10.71 -18.44
CA PRO A 441 -12.33 -11.00 -18.00
C PRO A 441 -13.16 -9.73 -17.74
N PHE A 442 -12.69 -8.80 -16.89
CA PHE A 442 -13.42 -7.55 -16.63
C PHE A 442 -13.49 -6.62 -17.86
N PHE A 443 -12.48 -6.63 -18.74
CA PHE A 443 -12.54 -5.89 -20.00
C PHE A 443 -13.70 -6.37 -20.92
N ARG A 444 -13.92 -7.69 -21.00
CA ARG A 444 -15.07 -8.27 -21.72
C ARG A 444 -16.41 -7.89 -21.07
N TYR A 445 -16.48 -7.91 -19.74
CA TYR A 445 -17.65 -7.43 -19.00
C TYR A 445 -18.05 -5.98 -19.37
N LEU A 446 -17.09 -5.06 -19.51
CA LEU A 446 -17.38 -3.68 -19.94
C LEU A 446 -17.88 -3.57 -21.39
N HIS A 447 -17.58 -4.54 -22.26
CA HIS A 447 -18.14 -4.64 -23.61
C HIS A 447 -19.55 -5.26 -23.62
N ASN A 448 -20.05 -5.75 -22.48
CA ASN A 448 -21.22 -6.62 -22.36
C ASN A 448 -21.03 -7.98 -23.06
N GLU A 449 -19.78 -8.41 -23.22
CA GLU A 449 -19.45 -9.74 -23.73
C GLU A 449 -19.58 -10.78 -22.61
N ALA A 450 -20.20 -11.92 -22.94
CA ALA A 450 -20.15 -13.10 -22.10
C ALA A 450 -18.71 -13.63 -21.98
N ALA A 451 -18.43 -14.38 -20.92
CA ALA A 451 -17.09 -14.85 -20.57
C ALA A 451 -16.44 -15.71 -21.67
#